data_AF-A0A1E4JBV8-F1
#
_entry.id   AF-A0A1E4JBV8-F1
#
_cell.length_a   1.000
_cell.length_b   1.000
_cell.length_c   1.000
_cell.angle_alpha   90.00
_cell.angle_beta   90.00
_cell.angle_gamma   90.00
#
_symmetry.space_group_name_H-M   'P 1'
#
loop_
_entity.id
_entity.type
_entity.pdbx_description
1 polymer ?
#
loop_
_entity_poly.entity_id
_entity_poly.type
_entity_poly.pdbx_seq_one_letter_code
_entity_poly.pdbx_strand_id
1 'polypeptide(L)'
;MRRNAAILMTGLGLLLLGNGPVDPARIGRAQANYEALMSGAKQPGQFSRAELADMLALDRAMRHRDEQSPEQRCVDAEMRRAGGNPSQLARLAIDLKCRPPGTGVN
;
A
#
# COMPACT_ATOMS: atom_id res chain seq x y z
N MET A 1 -33.08 40.44 -26.28
CA MET A 1 -33.06 39.40 -25.23
C MET A 1 -31.77 38.59 -25.41
N ARG A 2 -30.89 38.59 -24.41
CA ARG A 2 -29.57 37.94 -24.41
C ARG A 2 -29.69 36.52 -23.83
N ARG A 3 -29.16 35.49 -24.51
CA ARG A 3 -28.66 34.24 -23.87
C ARG A 3 -27.55 33.63 -24.73
N ASN A 4 -26.33 34.13 -24.53
CA ASN A 4 -25.08 33.41 -24.82
C ASN A 4 -24.64 32.75 -23.51
N ALA A 5 -24.48 31.43 -23.50
CA ALA A 5 -23.67 30.71 -22.50
C ALA A 5 -23.50 29.24 -22.93
N ALA A 6 -22.55 28.97 -23.83
CA ALA A 6 -21.94 27.65 -23.92
C ALA A 6 -20.70 27.69 -23.03
N ILE A 7 -20.85 27.21 -21.80
CA ILE A 7 -19.75 27.10 -20.84
C ILE A 7 -18.86 25.93 -21.32
N LEU A 8 -17.65 26.28 -21.75
CA LEU A 8 -16.52 25.37 -21.84
C LEU A 8 -16.30 24.72 -20.46
N MET A 9 -16.61 23.43 -20.34
CA MET A 9 -16.08 22.59 -19.27
C MET A 9 -14.63 22.25 -19.63
N THR A 10 -13.75 23.11 -19.15
CA THR A 10 -12.30 22.95 -19.13
C THR A 10 -11.91 22.03 -17.99
N GLY A 11 -10.94 21.14 -18.23
CA GLY A 11 -10.16 20.46 -17.20
C GLY A 11 -10.83 19.19 -16.66
N LEU A 12 -10.14 18.09 -16.40
CA LEU A 12 -8.79 18.00 -15.85
C LEU A 12 -8.31 16.57 -16.11
N GLY A 13 -7.13 16.42 -16.69
CA GLY A 13 -6.47 15.12 -16.80
C GLY A 13 -6.26 14.52 -15.42
N LEU A 14 -6.93 13.40 -15.16
CA LEU A 14 -6.56 12.52 -14.06
C LEU A 14 -5.61 11.45 -14.61
N LEU A 15 -4.37 11.86 -14.83
CA LEU A 15 -3.23 10.93 -14.78
C LEU A 15 -3.25 10.34 -13.37
N LEU A 16 -3.89 9.18 -13.24
CA LEU A 16 -3.90 8.36 -12.03
C LEU A 16 -2.47 7.88 -11.78
N LEU A 17 -1.67 8.72 -11.13
CA LEU A 17 -0.52 8.30 -10.36
C LEU A 17 -1.04 7.31 -9.31
N GLY A 18 -0.65 6.05 -9.51
CA GLY A 18 -1.11 4.89 -8.76
C GLY A 18 -0.84 5.01 -7.27
N ASN A 19 -1.91 5.23 -6.52
CA ASN A 19 -2.06 4.92 -5.10
C ASN A 19 -3.46 4.35 -4.84
N GLY A 20 -4.01 3.60 -5.80
CA GLY A 20 -5.23 2.85 -5.57
C GLY A 20 -4.95 1.67 -4.62
N PRO A 21 -5.93 1.23 -3.80
CA PRO A 21 -5.77 0.05 -2.97
C PRO A 21 -5.31 -1.13 -3.83
N VAL A 22 -4.25 -1.81 -3.39
CA VAL A 22 -3.76 -3.01 -4.07
C VAL A 22 -4.83 -4.08 -3.92
N ASP A 23 -5.51 -4.41 -5.02
CA ASP A 23 -6.53 -5.46 -5.07
C ASP A 23 -5.95 -6.78 -4.54
N PRO A 24 -6.56 -7.44 -3.52
CA PRO A 24 -6.09 -8.72 -2.98
C PRO A 24 -5.91 -9.78 -4.07
N ALA A 25 -6.74 -9.78 -5.12
CA ALA A 25 -6.61 -10.70 -6.23
C ALA A 25 -5.35 -10.43 -7.08
N ARG A 26 -4.92 -9.15 -7.19
CA ARG A 26 -3.63 -8.80 -7.82
C ARG A 26 -2.46 -9.25 -6.97
N ILE A 27 -2.53 -9.10 -5.65
CA ILE A 27 -1.48 -9.57 -4.74
C ILE A 27 -1.28 -11.09 -4.86
N GLY A 28 -2.38 -11.86 -4.82
CA GLY A 28 -2.30 -13.32 -4.95
C GLY A 28 -1.69 -13.77 -6.28
N ARG A 29 -2.03 -13.10 -7.39
CA ARG A 29 -1.41 -13.38 -8.70
C ARG A 29 0.06 -13.01 -8.75
N ALA A 30 0.43 -11.85 -8.20
CA ALA A 30 1.82 -11.41 -8.13
C ALA A 30 2.69 -12.39 -7.33
N GLN A 31 2.18 -12.92 -6.22
CA GLN A 31 2.84 -13.94 -5.40
C GLN A 31 3.06 -15.23 -6.18
N ALA A 32 2.01 -15.77 -6.82
CA ALA A 32 2.13 -16.98 -7.64
C ALA A 32 3.13 -16.82 -8.80
N ASN A 33 3.15 -15.65 -9.43
CA ASN A 33 4.11 -15.34 -10.50
C ASN A 33 5.55 -15.22 -9.98
N TYR A 34 5.74 -14.65 -8.80
CA TYR A 34 7.03 -14.60 -8.12
C TYR A 34 7.53 -16.02 -7.78
N GLU A 35 6.67 -16.88 -7.26
CA GLU A 35 7.00 -18.29 -7.00
C GLU A 35 7.35 -19.04 -8.29
N ALA A 36 6.62 -18.79 -9.39
CA ALA A 36 6.92 -19.38 -10.69
C ALA A 36 8.26 -18.92 -11.26
N LEU A 37 8.66 -17.66 -11.02
CA LEU A 37 9.99 -17.16 -11.37
C LEU A 37 11.08 -17.84 -10.52
N MET A 38 10.89 -17.89 -9.20
CA MET A 38 11.87 -18.43 -8.26
C MET A 38 12.07 -19.96 -8.40
N SER A 39 11.02 -20.69 -8.76
CA SER A 39 11.08 -22.13 -9.04
C SER A 39 11.59 -22.45 -10.46
N GLY A 40 11.79 -21.44 -11.31
CA GLY A 40 12.17 -21.63 -12.71
C GLY A 40 11.05 -22.14 -13.61
N ALA A 41 9.81 -22.23 -13.10
CA ALA A 41 8.65 -22.62 -13.89
C ALA A 41 8.28 -21.60 -14.98
N LYS A 42 8.64 -20.32 -14.78
CA LYS A 42 8.51 -19.24 -15.77
C LYS A 42 9.80 -18.42 -15.84
N GLN A 43 10.21 -18.06 -17.05
CA GLN A 43 11.35 -17.19 -17.31
C GLN A 43 10.91 -15.71 -17.39
N PRO A 44 11.80 -14.73 -17.13
CA PRO A 44 11.45 -13.30 -17.15
C PRO A 44 10.74 -12.82 -18.43
N GLY A 45 11.13 -13.33 -19.60
CA GLY A 45 10.52 -12.97 -20.89
C GLY A 45 9.12 -13.56 -21.13
N GLN A 46 8.64 -14.45 -20.26
CA GLN A 46 7.34 -15.11 -20.38
C GLN A 46 6.24 -14.41 -19.56
N PHE A 47 6.59 -13.35 -18.82
CA PHE A 47 5.62 -12.52 -18.12
C PHE A 47 5.12 -11.40 -19.04
N SER A 48 3.81 -11.19 -19.04
CA SER A 48 3.20 -10.02 -19.66
C SER A 48 3.59 -8.75 -18.90
N ARG A 49 3.45 -7.60 -19.57
CA ARG A 49 3.70 -6.29 -18.94
C ARG A 49 2.85 -6.06 -17.69
N ALA A 50 1.61 -6.56 -17.68
CA ALA A 50 0.71 -6.46 -16.52
C ALA A 50 1.20 -7.31 -15.34
N GLU A 51 1.62 -8.55 -15.60
CA GLU A 51 2.17 -9.42 -14.55
C GLU A 51 3.46 -8.84 -13.95
N LEU A 52 4.35 -8.29 -14.79
CA LEU A 52 5.55 -7.60 -14.30
C LEU A 52 5.21 -6.38 -13.43
N ALA A 53 4.22 -5.59 -13.84
CA ALA A 53 3.77 -4.44 -13.05
C ALA A 53 3.22 -4.86 -11.68
N ASP A 54 2.44 -5.95 -11.64
CA ASP A 54 1.90 -6.51 -10.40
C ASP A 54 3.03 -7.04 -9.48
N MET A 55 4.05 -7.71 -10.02
CA MET A 55 5.22 -8.17 -9.27
C MET A 55 6.05 -7.00 -8.70
N LEU A 56 6.24 -5.93 -9.47
CA LEU A 56 6.94 -4.72 -8.99
C LEU A 56 6.12 -3.95 -7.93
N ALA A 57 4.80 -3.99 -8.01
CA ALA A 57 3.94 -3.45 -6.96
C ALA A 57 4.09 -4.27 -5.66
N LEU A 58 4.15 -5.60 -5.76
CA LEU A 58 4.40 -6.48 -4.63
C LEU A 58 5.77 -6.22 -3.99
N ASP A 59 6.85 -6.17 -4.78
CA ASP A 59 8.21 -5.87 -4.28
C ASP A 59 8.26 -4.54 -3.51
N ARG A 60 7.68 -3.47 -4.06
CA ARG A 60 7.59 -2.17 -3.36
C ARG A 60 6.82 -2.25 -2.06
N ALA A 61 5.70 -2.98 -2.02
CA ALA A 61 4.92 -3.15 -0.80
C ALA A 61 5.68 -3.93 0.27
N MET A 62 6.46 -4.95 -0.12
CA MET A 62 7.32 -5.69 0.80
C MET A 62 8.46 -4.83 1.34
N ARG A 63 9.19 -4.12 0.47
CA ARG A 63 10.26 -3.20 0.89
C ARG A 63 9.75 -2.12 1.84
N HIS A 64 8.59 -1.53 1.53
CA HIS A 64 7.99 -0.53 2.41
C HIS A 64 7.70 -1.10 3.81
N ARG A 65 7.25 -2.36 3.88
CA ARG A 65 7.03 -3.06 5.17
C ARG A 65 8.33 -3.37 5.90
N ASP A 66 9.42 -3.63 5.19
CA ASP A 66 10.74 -3.89 5.78
C ASP A 66 11.43 -2.60 6.26
N GLU A 67 11.17 -1.47 5.58
CA GLU A 67 11.63 -0.13 5.98
C GLU A 67 10.90 0.40 7.23
N GLN A 68 9.72 -0.14 7.55
CA GLN A 68 9.01 0.21 8.78
C GLN A 68 9.74 -0.32 10.01
N SER A 69 9.99 0.56 10.98
CA SER A 69 10.54 0.15 12.28
C SER A 69 9.61 -0.86 12.97
N PRO A 70 10.13 -1.76 13.83
CA PRO A 70 9.30 -2.71 14.58
C PRO A 70 8.14 -2.03 15.33
N GLU A 71 8.37 -0.84 15.89
CA GLU A 71 7.38 -0.01 16.57
C GLU A 71 6.30 0.45 15.59
N GLN A 72 6.69 0.93 14.40
CA GLN A 72 5.73 1.36 13.38
C GLN A 72 4.84 0.21 12.91
N ARG A 73 5.41 -0.99 12.72
CA ARG A 73 4.64 -2.20 12.38
C ARG A 73 3.64 -2.57 13.47
N CYS A 74 4.01 -2.40 14.74
CA CYS A 74 3.11 -2.60 15.87
C CYS A 74 1.96 -1.58 15.85
N VAL A 75 2.27 -0.29 15.69
CA VAL A 75 1.26 0.78 15.64
C VAL A 75 0.28 0.52 14.49
N ASP A 76 0.77 0.24 13.28
CA ASP A 76 -0.08 -0.03 12.12
C ASP A 76 -0.98 -1.26 12.32
N ALA A 77 -0.49 -2.29 13.02
CA ALA A 77 -1.29 -3.48 13.34
C ALA A 77 -2.40 -3.17 14.35
N GLU A 78 -2.10 -2.40 15.39
CA GLU A 78 -3.07 -2.04 16.43
C GLU A 78 -4.08 -1.00 15.95
N MET A 79 -3.66 -0.04 15.12
CA MET A 79 -4.55 0.90 14.43
C MET A 79 -5.55 0.16 13.53
N ARG A 80 -5.11 -0.88 12.81
CA ARG A 80 -6.01 -1.75 12.01
C ARG A 80 -6.98 -2.53 12.89
N ARG A 81 -6.52 -3.08 14.03
CA ARG A 81 -7.38 -3.77 15.00
C ARG A 81 -8.44 -2.85 15.61
N ALA A 82 -8.12 -1.57 15.78
CA ALA A 82 -9.03 -0.56 16.29
C ALA A 82 -10.01 0.00 15.24
N GLY A 83 -10.02 -0.52 14.01
CA GLY A 83 -10.93 -0.07 12.95
C GLY A 83 -10.46 1.20 12.22
N GLY A 84 -9.17 1.56 12.31
CA GLY A 84 -8.54 2.62 11.51
C GLY A 84 -8.73 4.05 12.02
N ASN A 85 -9.71 4.31 12.88
CA ASN A 85 -9.93 5.64 13.49
C ASN A 85 -10.19 5.55 15.01
N PRO A 86 -9.19 5.17 15.82
CA PRO A 86 -9.32 5.13 17.27
C PRO A 86 -9.50 6.54 17.85
N SER A 87 -10.18 6.61 19.00
CA SER A 87 -10.20 7.82 19.81
C SER A 87 -8.79 8.26 20.22
N GLN A 88 -8.61 9.52 20.61
CA GLN A 88 -7.30 10.04 21.04
C GLN A 88 -6.70 9.21 22.19
N LEU A 89 -7.52 8.78 23.13
CA LEU A 89 -7.09 7.91 24.24
C LEU A 89 -6.66 6.53 23.76
N ALA A 90 -7.42 5.92 22.83
CA ALA A 90 -7.05 4.64 22.25
C ALA A 90 -5.76 4.73 21.44
N ARG A 91 -5.53 5.84 20.72
CA ARG A 91 -4.28 6.09 20.00
C ARG A 91 -3.09 6.21 20.95
N LEU A 92 -3.24 6.94 22.05
CA LEU A 92 -2.22 7.04 23.09
C LEU A 92 -1.90 5.67 23.70
N ALA A 93 -2.92 4.84 23.98
CA ALA A 93 -2.72 3.49 24.49
C ALA A 93 -1.96 2.59 23.50
N ILE A 94 -2.24 2.71 22.20
CA ILE A 94 -1.51 2.01 21.14
C ILE A 94 -0.05 2.45 21.10
N ASP A 95 0.21 3.76 21.15
CA ASP A 95 1.57 4.30 21.15
C ASP A 95 2.36 3.83 22.38
N LEU A 96 1.75 3.86 23.57
CA LEU A 96 2.35 3.33 24.80
C LEU A 96 2.66 1.83 24.72
N LYS A 97 1.75 1.06 24.11
CA LYS A 97 1.93 -0.40 23.92
C LYS A 97 3.06 -0.71 22.95
N CYS A 98 3.18 0.05 21.87
CA CYS A 98 4.16 -0.21 20.81
C CYS A 98 5.50 0.50 21.01
N ARG A 99 5.53 1.54 21.85
CA ARG A 99 6.73 2.30 22.23
C ARG A 99 6.71 2.56 23.75
N PRO A 100 6.95 1.53 24.57
CA PRO A 100 7.01 1.72 26.01
C PRO A 100 8.16 2.69 26.36
N PRO A 101 7.92 3.71 27.19
CA PRO A 101 9.00 4.57 27.67
C PRO A 101 9.95 3.74 28.54
N GLY A 102 11.14 3.38 28.02
CA GLY A 102 12.21 2.80 28.85
C GLY A 102 13.01 1.61 28.30
N THR A 103 12.87 1.17 27.05
CA THR A 103 13.76 0.11 26.50
C THR A 103 14.99 0.65 25.75
N GLY A 104 15.24 1.95 25.80
CA GLY A 104 16.42 2.62 25.25
C GLY A 104 17.62 2.70 26.21
N VAL A 105 17.96 1.60 26.88
CA VAL A 105 19.26 1.42 27.56
C VAL A 105 19.80 0.03 27.25
N ASN A 106 20.43 -0.10 26.08
CA ASN A 106 21.83 -0.50 25.87
C ASN A 106 22.13 -0.52 24.37
#